data_AF-A0A842ZXC0-F1
#
_entry.id   AF-A0A842ZXC0-F1
#
_cell.length_a   1.000
_cell.length_b   1.000
_cell.length_c   1.000
_cell.angle_alpha   90.00
_cell.angle_beta   90.00
_cell.angle_gamma   90.00
#
_symmetry.space_group_name_H-M   'P 1'
#
loop_
_entity.id
_entity.type
_entity.pdbx_description
1 polymer ?
#
loop_
_entity_poly.entity_id
_entity_poly.type
_entity_poly.pdbx_seq_one_letter_code
_entity_poly.pdbx_strand_id
1 'polypeptide(L)'
;MMQRKQVEPGRKIEIALRVIPQAFNYATVPYWLSFGGLWALIRNNGIIPDGDFDMCTYYGHDFKRIEKAFRGVPGHYVMTKAIVDDTNKDKALYCAYSSQEGYLHICLSFWYLHDGIRYYCHDQHHEVEGVGVPQSGYFFRGVPAYCVEDNPNNFRMVEWPGINQQYKIRVPRAAGVMLDHLYPDWAYKKQHYEVKPGVIIEDKMVSYHRGGAISPYEVHVSSMNDWKNEGHVKRELEKSKEKWLIRLKNGK
;
A
#
# COMPACT_ATOMS: atom_id res chain seq x y z
N MET A 1 3.23 -11.19 30.65
CA MET A 1 2.80 -10.95 29.25
C MET A 1 1.49 -11.69 29.02
N MET A 2 0.38 -10.99 28.77
CA MET A 2 -0.85 -11.66 28.32
C MET A 2 -0.64 -12.17 26.90
N GLN A 3 -0.79 -13.48 26.68
CA GLN A 3 -0.89 -14.04 25.33
C GLN A 3 -2.14 -13.44 24.67
N ARG A 4 -1.95 -12.62 23.64
CA ARG A 4 -3.06 -12.14 22.82
C ARG A 4 -3.66 -13.36 22.10
N LYS A 5 -4.95 -13.61 22.31
CA LYS A 5 -5.68 -14.68 21.63
C LYS A 5 -5.63 -14.42 20.13
N GLN A 6 -5.15 -15.40 19.37
CA GLN A 6 -5.08 -15.35 17.92
C GLN A 6 -6.51 -15.32 17.37
N VAL A 7 -6.77 -14.42 16.44
CA VAL A 7 -8.09 -14.27 15.82
C VAL A 7 -8.01 -14.88 14.42
N GLU A 8 -9.04 -15.62 14.03
CA GLU A 8 -9.13 -16.24 12.70
C GLU A 8 -9.38 -15.18 11.61
N PRO A 9 -8.71 -15.24 10.45
CA PRO A 9 -8.95 -14.32 9.35
C PRO A 9 -10.34 -14.53 8.73
N GLY A 10 -10.89 -13.46 8.16
CA GLY A 10 -12.16 -13.55 7.42
C GLY A 10 -12.01 -14.26 6.07
N ARG A 11 -13.05 -14.96 5.62
CA ARG A 11 -13.09 -15.71 4.34
C ARG A 11 -12.63 -14.91 3.12
N LYS A 12 -12.91 -13.59 3.06
CA LYS A 12 -12.47 -12.73 1.95
C LYS A 12 -10.94 -12.56 1.90
N ILE A 13 -10.28 -12.46 3.05
CA ILE A 13 -8.82 -12.37 3.16
C ILE A 13 -8.19 -13.70 2.78
N GLU A 14 -8.75 -14.83 3.22
CA GLU A 14 -8.24 -16.16 2.84
C GLU A 14 -8.24 -16.37 1.32
N ILE A 15 -9.30 -15.94 0.63
CA ILE A 15 -9.41 -16.02 -0.83
C ILE A 15 -8.38 -15.11 -1.50
N ALA A 16 -8.24 -13.86 -1.05
CA ALA A 16 -7.22 -12.95 -1.58
C ALA A 16 -5.80 -13.54 -1.40
N LEU A 17 -5.48 -14.11 -0.23
CA LEU A 17 -4.20 -14.75 0.06
C LEU A 17 -3.94 -16.03 -0.75
N ARG A 18 -4.98 -16.69 -1.28
CA ARG A 18 -4.86 -17.80 -2.26
C ARG A 18 -4.54 -17.28 -3.66
N VAL A 19 -5.23 -16.22 -4.04
CA VAL A 19 -5.23 -15.68 -5.40
C VAL A 19 -3.94 -14.93 -5.71
N ILE A 20 -3.49 -14.09 -4.78
CA ILE A 20 -2.33 -13.21 -4.95
C ILE A 20 -1.05 -14.00 -5.34
N PRO A 21 -0.62 -15.05 -4.59
CA PRO A 21 0.57 -15.81 -4.96
C PRO A 21 0.46 -16.44 -6.35
N GLN A 22 -0.72 -16.94 -6.73
CA GLN A 22 -0.94 -17.55 -8.05
C GLN A 22 -0.75 -16.53 -9.17
N ALA A 23 -1.37 -15.35 -9.03
CA ALA A 23 -1.27 -14.28 -10.01
C ALA A 23 0.18 -13.80 -10.21
N PHE A 24 0.90 -13.54 -9.12
CA PHE A 24 2.28 -13.06 -9.20
C PHE A 24 3.29 -14.12 -9.66
N ASN A 25 3.09 -15.39 -9.28
CA ASN A 25 3.91 -16.48 -9.79
C ASN A 25 3.72 -16.66 -11.31
N TYR A 26 2.47 -16.60 -11.80
CA TYR A 26 2.19 -16.62 -13.23
C TYR A 26 2.80 -15.43 -13.96
N ALA A 27 2.71 -14.24 -13.36
CA ALA A 27 3.32 -13.03 -13.91
C ALA A 27 4.85 -13.04 -13.83
N THR A 28 5.46 -13.95 -13.05
CA THR A 28 6.90 -13.99 -12.74
C THR A 28 7.38 -12.67 -12.13
N VAL A 29 6.56 -12.07 -11.27
CA VAL A 29 6.81 -10.75 -10.67
C VAL A 29 6.93 -10.90 -9.15
N PRO A 30 7.99 -10.37 -8.52
CA PRO A 30 8.07 -10.32 -7.06
C PRO A 30 7.00 -9.38 -6.52
N TYR A 31 6.40 -9.73 -5.38
CA TYR A 31 5.48 -8.86 -4.67
C TYR A 31 5.73 -8.99 -3.18
N TRP A 32 5.31 -7.97 -2.44
CA TRP A 32 5.29 -8.00 -1.00
C TRP A 32 4.12 -7.19 -0.47
N LEU A 33 3.74 -7.52 0.77
CA LEU A 33 2.71 -6.82 1.49
C LEU A 33 3.14 -5.39 1.79
N SER A 34 2.21 -4.44 1.65
CA SER A 34 2.46 -3.01 1.89
C SER A 34 1.40 -2.38 2.78
N PHE A 35 1.64 -1.13 3.16
CA PHE A 35 0.68 -0.21 3.81
C PHE A 35 -0.20 -0.85 4.89
N GLY A 36 -1.53 -0.76 4.77
CA GLY A 36 -2.49 -1.20 5.77
C GLY A 36 -2.35 -2.69 6.07
N GLY A 37 -2.26 -3.52 5.03
CA GLY A 37 -2.08 -4.97 5.18
C GLY A 37 -0.81 -5.33 5.96
N LEU A 38 0.31 -4.63 5.72
CA LEU A 38 1.56 -4.87 6.42
C LEU A 38 1.49 -4.44 7.89
N TRP A 39 0.86 -3.30 8.16
CA TRP A 39 0.64 -2.84 9.53
C TRP A 39 -0.25 -3.83 10.31
N ALA A 40 -1.33 -4.33 9.68
CA ALA A 40 -2.21 -5.37 10.23
C ALA A 40 -1.41 -6.56 10.75
N LEU A 41 -0.53 -7.06 9.88
CA LEU A 41 0.25 -8.25 10.14
C LEU A 41 1.23 -8.03 11.29
N ILE A 42 1.89 -6.88 11.35
CA ILE A 42 2.93 -6.60 12.35
C ILE A 42 2.37 -6.24 13.72
N ARG A 43 1.29 -5.45 13.78
CA ARG A 43 0.80 -4.88 15.04
C ARG A 43 -0.40 -5.63 15.63
N ASN A 44 -1.24 -6.20 14.76
CA ASN A 44 -2.55 -6.74 15.13
C ASN A 44 -2.67 -8.26 14.88
N ASN A 45 -1.57 -8.96 14.62
CA ASN A 45 -1.57 -10.38 14.25
C ASN A 45 -2.46 -10.69 13.03
N GLY A 46 -2.44 -9.83 12.01
CA GLY A 46 -3.01 -10.14 10.70
C GLY A 46 -4.50 -9.88 10.55
N ILE A 47 -5.11 -9.01 11.37
CA ILE A 47 -6.50 -8.60 11.15
C ILE A 47 -6.62 -7.08 11.13
N ILE A 48 -6.97 -6.57 9.95
CA ILE A 48 -7.73 -5.34 9.80
C ILE A 48 -8.94 -5.71 8.93
N PRO A 49 -10.16 -5.32 9.30
CA PRO A 49 -11.29 -5.33 8.38
C PRO A 49 -11.11 -4.15 7.41
N ASP A 50 -10.14 -4.24 6.51
CA ASP A 50 -9.99 -3.28 5.43
C ASP A 50 -10.80 -3.73 4.21
N GLY A 51 -11.21 -2.79 3.37
CA GLY A 51 -11.97 -3.05 2.15
C GLY A 51 -11.10 -3.59 1.01
N ASP A 52 -9.78 -3.48 1.15
CA ASP A 52 -8.79 -3.84 0.14
C ASP A 52 -7.54 -4.53 0.72
N PHE A 53 -6.67 -4.99 -0.17
CA PHE A 53 -5.40 -5.63 0.13
C PHE A 53 -4.27 -4.89 -0.57
N ASP A 54 -3.46 -4.20 0.22
CA ASP A 54 -2.34 -3.42 -0.27
C ASP A 54 -1.10 -4.27 -0.53
N MET A 55 -0.64 -4.21 -1.78
CA MET A 55 0.59 -4.85 -2.20
C MET A 55 1.47 -3.87 -2.94
N CYS A 56 2.72 -4.27 -3.07
CA CYS A 56 3.64 -3.59 -3.95
C CYS A 56 4.56 -4.53 -4.69
N THR A 57 5.06 -4.02 -5.80
CA THR A 57 6.07 -4.61 -6.66
C THR A 57 6.98 -3.51 -7.18
N TYR A 58 8.03 -3.86 -7.93
CA TYR A 58 8.91 -2.87 -8.52
C TYR A 58 8.30 -2.22 -9.76
N TYR A 59 8.50 -0.91 -9.88
CA TYR A 59 8.27 -0.23 -11.13
C TYR A 59 9.10 -0.87 -12.24
N GLY A 60 8.47 -1.07 -13.40
CA GLY A 60 9.14 -1.62 -14.57
C GLY A 60 8.62 -2.98 -15.02
N HIS A 61 7.91 -3.69 -14.15
CA HIS A 61 7.22 -4.93 -14.50
C HIS A 61 6.02 -4.71 -15.43
N ASP A 62 5.73 -5.72 -16.25
CA ASP A 62 4.59 -5.72 -17.17
C ASP A 62 3.28 -5.88 -16.38
N PHE A 63 2.63 -4.76 -16.12
CA PHE A 63 1.38 -4.73 -15.38
C PHE A 63 0.21 -5.34 -16.17
N LYS A 64 0.27 -5.39 -17.51
CA LYS A 64 -0.74 -6.08 -18.34
C LYS A 64 -0.64 -7.60 -18.17
N ARG A 65 0.56 -8.13 -17.97
CA ARG A 65 0.74 -9.55 -17.61
C ARG A 65 0.18 -9.86 -16.22
N ILE A 66 0.39 -8.97 -15.26
CA ILE A 66 -0.20 -9.07 -13.91
C ILE A 66 -1.74 -9.03 -14.00
N GLU A 67 -2.28 -8.10 -14.78
CA GLU A 67 -3.72 -8.01 -15.05
C GLU A 67 -4.29 -9.30 -15.65
N LYS A 68 -3.65 -9.85 -16.68
CA LYS A 68 -4.06 -11.13 -17.28
C LYS A 68 -4.07 -12.26 -16.25
N ALA A 69 -3.08 -12.28 -15.35
CA ALA A 69 -3.00 -13.26 -14.28
C ALA A 69 -4.19 -13.12 -13.32
N PHE A 70 -4.51 -11.90 -12.89
CA PHE A 70 -5.64 -11.60 -11.99
C PHE A 70 -7.02 -11.90 -12.60
N ARG A 71 -7.17 -11.81 -13.93
CA ARG A 71 -8.42 -12.21 -14.59
C ARG A 71 -8.63 -13.74 -14.59
N GLY A 72 -7.54 -14.52 -14.57
CA GLY A 72 -7.55 -15.98 -14.69
C GLY A 72 -7.61 -16.77 -13.38
N VAL A 73 -7.62 -16.09 -12.24
CA VAL A 73 -7.67 -16.67 -10.89
C VAL A 73 -9.10 -16.65 -10.34
N PRO A 74 -9.43 -17.51 -9.36
CA PRO A 74 -10.74 -17.47 -8.70
C PRO A 74 -11.10 -16.06 -8.20
N GLY A 75 -12.35 -15.63 -8.40
CA GLY A 75 -12.79 -14.26 -8.09
C GLY A 75 -12.72 -13.25 -9.23
N HIS A 76 -12.15 -13.64 -10.39
CA HIS A 76 -12.12 -12.87 -11.64
C HIS A 76 -11.84 -11.39 -11.42
N TYR A 77 -10.62 -11.09 -10.96
CA TYR A 77 -10.22 -9.73 -10.65
C TYR A 77 -10.04 -8.92 -11.94
N VAL A 78 -10.77 -7.80 -12.03
CA VAL A 78 -10.71 -6.86 -13.14
C VAL A 78 -10.03 -5.58 -12.68
N MET A 79 -9.11 -5.06 -13.49
CA MET A 79 -8.49 -3.77 -13.23
C MET A 79 -9.55 -2.67 -13.39
N THR A 80 -9.82 -1.95 -12.31
CA THR A 80 -10.80 -0.85 -12.30
C THR A 80 -10.13 0.52 -12.36
N LYS A 81 -8.85 0.59 -11.99
CA LYS A 81 -8.06 1.82 -12.04
C LYS A 81 -6.61 1.50 -12.36
N ALA A 82 -5.98 2.34 -13.18
CA ALA A 82 -4.55 2.35 -13.38
C ALA A 82 -4.05 3.79 -13.45
N ILE A 83 -2.91 4.05 -12.82
CA ILE A 83 -2.13 5.26 -12.98
C ILE A 83 -0.92 4.84 -13.80
N VAL A 84 -0.90 5.24 -15.07
CA VAL A 84 0.14 4.85 -16.03
C VAL A 84 1.19 5.93 -16.16
N ASP A 85 2.40 5.54 -16.55
CA ASP A 85 3.44 6.49 -16.90
C ASP A 85 3.14 7.12 -18.27
N ASP A 86 2.96 8.43 -18.33
CA ASP A 86 2.66 9.15 -19.56
C ASP A 86 3.74 9.00 -20.65
N THR A 87 4.99 8.75 -20.25
CA THR A 87 6.12 8.54 -21.18
C THR A 87 6.24 7.11 -21.66
N ASN A 88 5.68 6.17 -20.91
CA ASN A 88 5.68 4.76 -21.27
C ASN A 88 4.40 4.11 -20.75
N LYS A 89 3.37 4.11 -21.59
CA LYS A 89 2.03 3.59 -21.27
C LYS A 89 1.99 2.08 -21.02
N ASP A 90 3.10 1.37 -21.21
CA ASP A 90 3.27 -0.03 -20.81
C ASP A 90 3.73 -0.17 -19.35
N LYS A 91 3.95 0.94 -18.64
CA LYS A 91 4.33 0.97 -17.22
C LYS A 91 3.19 1.56 -16.41
N ALA A 92 2.89 0.91 -15.27
CA ALA A 92 1.98 1.43 -14.27
C ALA A 92 2.75 1.83 -13.00
N LEU A 93 2.18 2.79 -12.28
CA LEU A 93 2.65 3.30 -11.00
C LEU A 93 1.74 2.84 -9.87
N TYR A 94 0.48 2.59 -10.21
CA TYR A 94 -0.54 2.04 -9.34
C TYR A 94 -1.61 1.34 -10.18
N CYS A 95 -2.13 0.22 -9.68
CA CYS A 95 -3.31 -0.45 -10.22
C CYS A 95 -4.26 -0.82 -9.07
N ALA A 96 -5.56 -0.67 -9.28
CA ALA A 96 -6.58 -1.24 -8.41
C ALA A 96 -7.35 -2.33 -9.17
N TYR A 97 -7.58 -3.45 -8.49
CA TYR A 97 -8.32 -4.59 -9.01
C TYR A 97 -9.52 -4.87 -8.12
N SER A 98 -10.68 -5.07 -8.74
CA SER A 98 -11.93 -5.40 -8.05
C SER A 98 -12.37 -6.81 -8.44
N SER A 99 -12.84 -7.58 -7.46
CA SER A 99 -13.37 -8.91 -7.71
C SER A 99 -14.80 -8.83 -8.23
N GLN A 100 -15.10 -9.57 -9.30
CA GLN A 100 -16.48 -9.72 -9.79
C GLN A 100 -17.36 -10.53 -8.84
N GLU A 101 -16.76 -11.33 -7.96
CA GLU A 101 -17.45 -12.18 -6.97
C GLU A 101 -17.60 -11.51 -5.58
N GLY A 102 -17.25 -10.22 -5.45
CA GLY A 102 -17.41 -9.46 -4.19
C GLY A 102 -16.35 -9.76 -3.13
N TYR A 103 -15.20 -10.31 -3.53
CA TYR A 103 -14.02 -10.45 -2.67
C TYR A 103 -13.31 -9.11 -2.45
N LEU A 104 -12.34 -9.13 -1.55
CA LEU A 104 -11.52 -7.99 -1.16
C LEU A 104 -10.88 -7.33 -2.39
N HIS A 105 -10.91 -6.01 -2.48
CA HIS A 105 -10.19 -5.27 -3.53
C HIS A 105 -8.68 -5.49 -3.39
N ILE A 106 -7.94 -5.35 -4.48
CA ILE A 106 -6.48 -5.51 -4.47
C ILE A 106 -5.85 -4.24 -5.02
N CYS A 107 -5.04 -3.59 -4.21
CA CYS A 107 -4.31 -2.37 -4.55
C CYS A 107 -2.84 -2.73 -4.79
N LEU A 108 -2.30 -2.40 -5.96
CA LEU A 108 -0.94 -2.70 -6.34
C LEU A 108 -0.18 -1.40 -6.63
N SER A 109 0.72 -1.04 -5.73
CA SER A 109 1.63 0.09 -5.90
C SER A 109 2.95 -0.36 -6.52
N PHE A 110 3.47 0.41 -7.48
CA PHE A 110 4.75 0.14 -8.12
C PHE A 110 5.82 1.07 -7.56
N TRP A 111 6.86 0.48 -6.99
CA TRP A 111 7.90 1.19 -6.27
C TRP A 111 9.05 1.56 -7.22
N TYR A 112 9.31 2.86 -7.33
CA TYR A 112 10.36 3.44 -8.14
C TYR A 112 11.52 3.94 -7.27
N LEU A 113 12.76 3.67 -7.68
CA LEU A 113 13.95 4.15 -6.96
C LEU A 113 14.48 5.45 -7.56
N HIS A 114 14.71 6.44 -6.70
CA HIS A 114 15.38 7.69 -7.05
C HIS A 114 16.20 8.22 -5.87
N ASP A 115 17.47 8.55 -6.09
CA ASP A 115 18.39 9.10 -5.09
C ASP A 115 18.39 8.35 -3.74
N GLY A 116 18.33 7.01 -3.79
CA GLY A 116 18.30 6.18 -2.59
C GLY A 116 16.97 6.19 -1.83
N ILE A 117 15.90 6.72 -2.44
CA ILE A 117 14.54 6.76 -1.91
C ILE A 117 13.62 5.94 -2.84
N ARG A 118 12.84 5.04 -2.25
CA ARG A 118 11.80 4.26 -2.94
C ARG A 118 10.48 5.00 -2.83
N TYR A 119 9.96 5.42 -3.97
CA TYR A 119 8.70 6.13 -4.07
C TYR A 119 7.61 5.23 -4.62
N TYR A 120 6.40 5.42 -4.12
CA TYR A 120 5.20 4.79 -4.65
C TYR A 120 4.11 5.84 -4.84
N CYS A 121 3.28 5.63 -5.86
CA CYS A 121 2.09 6.43 -6.05
C CYS A 121 1.05 6.02 -5.02
N HIS A 122 0.55 6.98 -4.25
CA HIS A 122 -0.50 6.74 -3.27
C HIS A 122 -1.81 7.30 -3.82
N ASP A 123 -2.85 6.46 -3.89
CA ASP A 123 -4.15 6.88 -4.38
C ASP A 123 -4.94 7.59 -3.28
N GLN A 124 -4.86 8.93 -3.20
CA GLN A 124 -5.68 9.71 -2.26
C GLN A 124 -7.07 10.09 -2.80
N HIS A 125 -7.42 9.75 -4.04
CA HIS A 125 -8.71 10.17 -4.58
C HIS A 125 -9.91 9.61 -3.82
N HIS A 126 -9.74 8.50 -3.08
CA HIS A 126 -10.78 7.98 -2.17
C HIS A 126 -10.66 8.46 -0.72
N GLU A 127 -9.53 9.04 -0.32
CA GLU A 127 -9.25 9.35 1.08
C GLU A 127 -9.48 10.82 1.47
N VAL A 128 -9.65 11.71 0.49
CA VAL A 128 -9.67 13.15 0.74
C VAL A 128 -10.89 13.84 0.11
N GLU A 129 -12.09 13.36 0.45
CA GLU A 129 -13.27 14.23 0.43
C GLU A 129 -13.11 15.29 1.53
N GLY A 130 -12.46 16.42 1.22
CA GLY A 130 -12.51 17.57 2.14
C GLY A 130 -11.52 18.71 2.00
N VAL A 131 -10.37 18.58 1.31
CA VAL A 131 -9.45 19.74 1.17
C VAL A 131 -8.69 19.66 -0.15
N GLY A 132 -9.11 20.47 -1.13
CA GLY A 132 -8.25 21.06 -2.17
C GLY A 132 -7.14 20.22 -2.82
N VAL A 133 -7.40 18.95 -3.15
CA VAL A 133 -6.50 18.17 -4.01
C VAL A 133 -6.81 18.53 -5.46
N PRO A 134 -5.83 18.97 -6.27
CA PRO A 134 -6.10 19.41 -7.63
C PRO A 134 -6.67 18.26 -8.46
N GLN A 135 -7.61 18.59 -9.34
CA GLN A 135 -8.26 17.68 -10.29
C GLN A 135 -7.30 17.02 -11.31
N SER A 136 -5.98 17.15 -11.14
CA SER A 136 -4.96 16.63 -12.06
C SER A 136 -3.55 16.55 -11.42
N GLY A 137 -3.37 15.77 -10.35
CA GLY A 137 -2.04 15.49 -9.78
C GLY A 137 -2.01 14.22 -8.96
N TYR A 138 -0.91 13.47 -9.03
CA TYR A 138 -0.61 12.34 -8.16
C TYR A 138 0.48 12.76 -7.17
N PHE A 139 0.47 12.18 -5.97
CA PHE A 139 1.57 12.39 -5.04
C PHE A 139 2.26 11.06 -4.77
N PHE A 140 3.57 11.18 -4.59
CA PHE A 140 4.47 10.07 -4.38
C PHE A 140 4.97 10.14 -2.96
N ARG A 141 4.92 9.01 -2.26
CA ARG A 141 5.53 8.88 -0.95
C ARG A 141 6.78 8.04 -1.03
N GLY A 142 7.86 8.60 -0.48
CA GLY A 142 9.14 7.94 -0.37
C GLY A 142 9.35 7.24 0.96
N VAL A 143 10.13 6.16 0.92
CA VAL A 143 10.87 5.62 2.07
C VAL A 143 12.33 5.44 1.68
N PRO A 144 13.29 5.55 2.62
CA PRO A 144 14.67 5.24 2.31
C PRO A 144 14.79 3.82 1.74
N ALA A 145 15.58 3.65 0.67
CA ALA A 145 15.70 2.38 -0.03
C ALA A 145 16.24 1.26 0.87
N TYR A 146 17.02 1.57 1.91
CA TYR A 146 17.48 0.58 2.88
C TYR A 146 16.32 -0.05 3.70
N CYS A 147 15.17 0.62 3.82
CA CYS A 147 13.99 0.06 4.48
C CYS A 147 13.33 -1.04 3.63
N VAL A 148 13.53 -1.00 2.31
CA VAL A 148 13.04 -1.95 1.31
C VAL A 148 14.11 -2.16 0.25
N GLU A 149 15.12 -2.92 0.63
CA GLU A 149 16.26 -3.23 -0.22
C GLU A 149 15.93 -4.32 -1.25
N ASP A 150 16.53 -4.22 -2.43
CA ASP A 150 16.31 -5.12 -3.58
C ASP A 150 16.89 -6.53 -3.41
N ASN A 151 17.45 -6.84 -2.24
CA ASN A 151 17.95 -8.18 -1.97
C ASN A 151 16.79 -9.09 -1.52
N PRO A 152 16.55 -10.23 -2.18
CA PRO A 152 15.56 -11.22 -1.72
C PRO A 152 15.73 -11.63 -0.26
N ASN A 153 16.96 -11.58 0.28
CA ASN A 153 17.26 -11.87 1.68
C ASN A 153 16.67 -10.85 2.67
N ASN A 154 16.34 -9.64 2.21
CA ASN A 154 15.71 -8.60 3.02
C ASN A 154 14.21 -8.77 3.18
N PHE A 155 13.65 -9.80 2.55
CA PHE A 155 12.30 -10.24 2.78
C PHE A 155 12.29 -11.55 3.54
N ARG A 156 11.21 -11.77 4.28
CA ARG A 156 10.90 -13.05 4.90
C ARG A 156 9.53 -13.51 4.46
N MET A 157 9.37 -14.82 4.34
CA MET A 157 8.05 -15.41 4.22
C MET A 157 7.42 -15.46 5.61
N VAL A 158 6.23 -14.91 5.75
CA VAL A 158 5.45 -14.94 6.99
C VAL A 158 4.18 -15.74 6.73
N GLU A 159 3.91 -16.71 7.60
CA GLU A 159 2.61 -17.38 7.64
C GLU A 159 1.58 -16.40 8.22
N TRP A 160 0.46 -16.24 7.53
CA TRP A 160 -0.59 -15.38 8.05
C TRP A 160 -1.14 -16.00 9.35
N PRO A 161 -1.23 -15.26 10.46
CA PRO A 161 -1.77 -15.80 11.69
C PRO A 161 -3.18 -16.36 11.47
N GLY A 162 -3.37 -17.64 11.81
CA GLY A 162 -4.66 -18.35 11.71
C GLY A 162 -4.72 -19.29 10.51
N ILE A 163 -3.79 -19.21 9.55
CA ILE A 163 -3.77 -20.11 8.38
C ILE A 163 -2.40 -20.80 8.25
N ASN A 164 -2.28 -21.97 8.87
CA ASN A 164 -1.02 -22.73 8.90
C ASN A 164 -0.59 -23.21 7.50
N GLN A 165 0.70 -23.04 7.20
CA GLN A 165 1.49 -23.68 6.12
C GLN A 165 0.97 -23.60 4.67
N GLN A 166 -0.23 -23.09 4.41
CA GLN A 166 -0.80 -22.97 3.06
C GLN A 166 -0.62 -21.58 2.43
N TYR A 167 -0.58 -20.52 3.24
CA TYR A 167 -0.47 -19.14 2.72
C TYR A 167 0.65 -18.38 3.40
N LYS A 168 1.77 -18.30 2.69
CA LYS A 168 2.94 -17.52 3.07
C LYS A 168 2.99 -16.28 2.21
N ILE A 169 3.11 -15.11 2.83
CA ILE A 169 3.27 -13.84 2.14
C ILE A 169 4.66 -13.27 2.38
N ARG A 170 5.19 -12.58 1.37
CA ARG A 170 6.48 -11.90 1.47
C ARG A 170 6.32 -10.59 2.24
N VAL A 171 7.15 -10.40 3.26
CA VAL A 171 7.15 -9.24 4.17
C VAL A 171 8.57 -8.69 4.29
N PRO A 172 8.79 -7.36 4.22
CA PRO A 172 10.10 -6.77 4.47
C PRO A 172 10.59 -7.08 5.90
N ARG A 173 11.88 -7.38 6.08
CA ARG A 173 12.47 -7.64 7.41
C ARG A 173 12.52 -6.38 8.27
N ALA A 174 12.82 -5.23 7.66
CA ALA A 174 12.84 -3.92 8.31
C ALA A 174 11.45 -3.27 8.39
N ALA A 175 10.37 -4.06 8.28
CA ALA A 175 9.03 -3.51 8.14
C ALA A 175 8.58 -2.62 9.32
N GLY A 176 9.06 -2.85 10.56
CA GLY A 176 8.78 -1.93 11.67
C GLY A 176 9.31 -0.52 11.41
N VAL A 177 10.57 -0.41 10.97
CA VAL A 177 11.22 0.86 10.61
C VAL A 177 10.52 1.51 9.41
N MET A 178 10.21 0.71 8.39
CA MET A 178 9.48 1.18 7.21
C MET A 178 8.11 1.76 7.59
N LEU A 179 7.37 1.07 8.46
CA LEU A 179 6.06 1.52 8.93
C LEU A 179 6.18 2.81 9.74
N ASP A 180 7.20 2.98 10.59
CA ASP A 180 7.39 4.23 11.32
C ASP A 180 7.68 5.43 10.39
N HIS A 181 8.30 5.19 9.24
CA HIS A 181 8.52 6.21 8.20
C HIS A 181 7.27 6.50 7.36
N LEU A 182 6.44 5.49 7.08
CA LEU A 182 5.23 5.62 6.29
C LEU A 182 4.07 6.18 7.11
N TYR A 183 3.85 5.62 8.29
CA TYR A 183 2.74 5.89 9.20
C TYR A 183 3.28 5.93 10.63
N PRO A 184 3.68 7.12 11.14
CA PRO A 184 4.02 7.22 12.55
C PRO A 184 2.82 6.80 13.41
N ASP A 185 3.07 6.14 14.53
CA ASP A 185 2.05 5.50 15.38
C ASP A 185 0.85 6.41 15.69
N TRP A 186 1.07 7.71 15.89
CA TRP A 186 -0.02 8.67 16.13
C TRP A 186 -0.94 8.90 14.93
N ALA A 187 -0.43 8.81 13.69
CA ALA A 187 -1.21 8.97 12.47
C ALA A 187 -2.13 7.76 12.31
N TYR A 188 -1.60 6.57 12.58
CA TYR A 188 -2.37 5.34 12.51
C TYR A 188 -3.36 5.19 13.67
N LYS A 189 -3.02 5.63 14.90
CA LYS A 189 -3.97 5.71 16.03
C LYS A 189 -5.19 6.59 15.74
N LYS A 190 -5.07 7.59 14.87
CA LYS A 190 -6.23 8.39 14.40
C LYS A 190 -7.07 7.65 13.35
N GLN A 191 -6.47 6.70 12.63
CA GLN A 191 -7.15 5.79 11.69
C GLN A 191 -7.72 4.55 12.40
N HIS A 192 -7.22 4.21 13.60
CA HIS A 192 -7.74 3.12 14.41
C HIS A 192 -9.18 3.42 14.84
N TYR A 193 -10.12 2.73 14.20
CA TYR A 193 -11.48 2.57 14.67
C TYR A 193 -11.50 1.75 15.96
N GLU A 194 -12.33 2.16 16.91
CA GLU A 194 -12.79 1.30 17.99
C GLU A 194 -13.72 0.25 17.37
N VAL A 195 -13.23 -0.98 17.12
CA VAL A 195 -14.07 -2.09 16.66
C VAL A 195 -15.00 -2.47 17.79
N LYS A 196 -16.21 -1.91 17.80
CA LYS A 196 -17.26 -2.30 18.73
C LYS A 196 -17.81 -3.67 18.31
N PRO A 197 -17.76 -4.70 19.18
CA PRO A 197 -18.33 -6.00 18.88
C PRO A 197 -19.81 -5.85 18.50
N GLY A 198 -20.21 -6.40 17.35
CA GLY A 198 -21.61 -6.40 16.88
C GLY A 198 -21.96 -5.39 15.79
N VAL A 199 -21.01 -4.55 15.34
CA VAL A 199 -21.23 -3.59 14.24
C VAL A 199 -20.43 -4.01 13.00
N ILE A 200 -20.73 -5.17 12.44
CA ILE A 200 -20.46 -5.43 11.02
C ILE A 200 -21.81 -5.28 10.34
N ILE A 201 -22.20 -4.03 10.09
CA ILE A 201 -23.36 -3.72 9.26
C ILE A 201 -22.82 -3.15 7.96
N GLU A 202 -23.28 -3.74 6.86
CA GLU A 202 -22.78 -3.68 5.48
C GLU A 202 -22.88 -2.32 4.79
N ASP A 203 -22.92 -1.19 5.49
CA ASP A 203 -23.14 0.11 4.84
C ASP A 203 -22.06 1.14 5.20
N LYS A 204 -21.26 1.44 4.17
CA LYS A 204 -20.48 2.67 3.96
C LYS A 204 -19.64 3.14 5.16
N MET A 205 -18.34 2.81 5.10
CA MET A 205 -17.27 3.54 5.80
C MET A 205 -17.17 5.00 5.29
N VAL A 206 -18.18 5.81 5.56
CA VAL A 206 -18.24 7.22 5.23
C VAL A 206 -17.25 7.98 6.14
N SER A 207 -16.21 8.56 5.53
CA SER A 207 -15.53 9.81 5.93
C SER A 207 -14.40 9.83 6.98
N TYR A 208 -13.73 8.72 7.30
CA TYR A 208 -12.69 8.72 8.37
C TYR A 208 -11.22 8.87 7.90
N HIS A 209 -10.96 9.04 6.60
CA HIS A 209 -9.61 9.07 6.01
C HIS A 209 -8.82 10.39 6.18
N ARG A 210 -9.22 11.30 7.09
CA ARG A 210 -8.63 12.66 7.18
C ARG A 210 -7.20 12.73 7.73
N GLY A 211 -6.62 11.61 8.12
CA GLY A 211 -5.23 11.51 8.60
C GLY A 211 -4.32 10.96 7.51
N GLY A 212 -4.11 11.71 6.42
CA GLY A 212 -3.08 11.33 5.45
C GLY A 212 -1.74 11.16 6.17
N ALA A 213 -1.02 10.08 5.89
CA ALA A 213 0.31 9.86 6.48
C ALA A 213 1.27 11.01 6.15
N ILE A 214 2.31 11.20 6.94
CA ILE A 214 3.24 12.31 6.73
C ILE A 214 4.63 11.74 6.56
N SER A 215 5.20 11.92 5.38
CA SER A 215 6.57 11.51 5.07
C SER A 215 7.38 12.75 4.72
N PRO A 216 8.62 12.90 5.25
CA PRO A 216 9.55 13.92 4.77
C PRO A 216 10.01 13.67 3.31
N TYR A 217 9.65 12.51 2.74
CA TYR A 217 9.94 12.12 1.37
C TYR A 217 8.69 12.18 0.47
N GLU A 218 7.66 12.93 0.87
CA GLU A 218 6.47 13.13 0.03
C GLU A 218 6.73 14.18 -1.06
N VAL A 219 6.30 13.92 -2.29
CA VAL A 219 6.47 14.80 -3.45
C VAL A 219 5.15 14.87 -4.22
N HIS A 220 4.71 16.08 -4.56
CA HIS A 220 3.49 16.30 -5.33
C HIS A 220 3.84 16.65 -6.79
N VAL A 221 3.33 15.88 -7.75
CA VAL A 221 3.61 16.09 -9.17
C VAL A 221 2.32 16.23 -9.98
N SER A 222 2.30 17.19 -10.90
CA SER A 222 1.16 17.41 -11.80
C SER A 222 1.16 16.43 -12.98
N SER A 223 2.32 15.91 -13.36
CA SER A 223 2.46 14.88 -14.39
C SER A 223 3.61 13.92 -14.05
N MET A 224 3.66 12.75 -14.69
CA MET A 224 4.77 11.82 -14.51
C MET A 224 6.09 12.29 -15.12
N ASN A 225 6.08 13.30 -15.98
CA ASN A 225 7.31 13.93 -16.47
C ASN A 225 8.02 14.72 -15.38
N ASP A 226 7.27 15.40 -14.51
CA ASP A 226 7.83 16.18 -13.42
C ASP A 226 8.56 15.30 -12.40
N TRP A 227 8.14 14.03 -12.30
CA TRP A 227 8.80 13.01 -11.49
C TRP A 227 10.25 12.74 -11.91
N LYS A 228 10.59 12.90 -13.19
CA LYS A 228 11.96 12.76 -13.71
C LYS A 228 12.76 14.06 -13.61
N ASN A 229 12.11 15.18 -13.30
CA ASN A 229 12.78 16.47 -13.13
C ASN A 229 13.39 16.54 -11.72
N GLU A 230 14.65 16.11 -11.59
CA GLU A 230 15.34 16.04 -10.29
C GLU A 230 15.31 17.37 -9.53
N GLY A 231 15.45 18.50 -10.25
CA GLY A 231 15.41 19.82 -9.63
C GLY A 231 14.04 20.14 -9.04
N HIS A 232 12.96 19.74 -9.72
CA HIS A 232 11.60 19.85 -9.19
C HIS A 232 11.39 18.92 -7.99
N VAL A 233 11.75 17.64 -8.12
CA VAL A 233 11.65 16.65 -7.04
C VAL A 233 12.40 17.11 -5.79
N LYS A 234 13.66 17.56 -5.93
CA LYS A 234 14.48 18.06 -4.82
C LYS A 234 13.82 19.27 -4.12
N ARG A 235 13.25 20.21 -4.88
CA ARG A 235 12.50 21.34 -4.29
C ARG A 235 11.26 20.90 -3.52
N GLU A 236 10.49 19.97 -4.06
CA GLU A 236 9.29 19.45 -3.39
C GLU A 236 9.63 18.64 -2.13
N LEU A 237 10.72 17.86 -2.16
CA LEU A 237 11.24 17.16 -0.99
C LEU A 237 11.64 18.11 0.13
N GLU A 238 12.35 19.21 -0.18
CA GLU A 238 12.71 20.20 0.84
C GLU A 238 11.47 20.85 1.45
N LYS A 239 10.49 21.26 0.63
CA LYS A 239 9.20 21.78 1.13
C LYS A 239 8.45 20.76 1.99
N SER A 240 8.49 19.49 1.59
CA SER A 240 7.84 18.39 2.32
C SER A 240 8.49 18.16 3.68
N LYS A 241 9.83 18.14 3.71
CA LYS A 241 10.63 18.06 4.93
C LYS A 241 10.35 19.23 5.88
N GLU A 242 10.27 20.46 5.38
CA GLU A 242 9.88 21.63 6.20
C GLU A 242 8.49 21.45 6.83
N LYS A 243 7.48 21.05 6.04
CA LYS A 243 6.13 20.78 6.54
C LYS A 243 6.10 19.66 7.58
N TRP A 244 6.84 18.58 7.34
CA TRP A 244 6.97 17.47 8.28
C TRP A 244 7.59 17.94 9.60
N LEU A 245 8.68 18.71 9.56
CA LEU A 245 9.33 19.29 10.75
C LEU A 245 8.39 20.21 11.54
N ILE A 246 7.59 21.06 10.87
CA ILE A 246 6.58 21.90 11.52
C ILE A 246 5.53 21.05 12.23
N ARG A 247 5.01 20.02 11.56
CA ARG A 247 3.99 19.14 12.15
C ARG A 247 4.53 18.31 13.32
N LEU A 248 5.79 17.87 13.28
CA LEU A 248 6.43 17.22 14.43
C LEU A 248 6.52 18.14 15.66
N LYS A 249 6.77 19.44 15.45
CA LYS A 249 6.79 20.43 16.54
C LYS A 249 5.40 20.67 17.12
N ASN A 250 4.37 20.67 16.27
CA ASN A 250 2.98 20.98 16.65
C ASN A 250 2.16 19.75 17.09
N GLY A 251 2.66 18.53 16.86
CA GLY A 251 1.98 17.26 17.17
C GLY A 251 2.29 16.71 18.57
N LYS A 252 2.76 17.56 19.49
CA LYS A 252 2.85 17.27 20.93
C LYS A 252 1.60 17.76 21.64
#